data_AF-A0A4R4PU83-F1
#
_entry.id   AF-A0A4R4PU83-F1
#
_cell.length_a   1.000
_cell.length_b   1.000
_cell.length_c   1.000
_cell.angle_alpha   90.00
_cell.angle_beta   90.00
_cell.angle_gamma   90.00
#
_symmetry.space_group_name_H-M   'P 1'
#
loop_
_entity.id
_entity.type
_entity.pdbx_description
1 polymer ?
#
loop_
_entity_poly.entity_id
_entity_poly.type
_entity_poly.pdbx_seq_one_letter_code
_entity_poly.pdbx_strand_id
1 'polypeptide(L)'
;MEVLLSELGSKLAERWLSLLVLPGVLYLAVVAAARELGHARPFDVARLADRIGEVAEHPATETVGGQVVILTAVLAAAAAVGIAARALGSLVERLWLAAEWRSWPRPLRALAARRVRARQRRWSAAHDAWRRLRAEAARARALGRRLPAAERRAARRAMERVAPEYPDRPTWSGDRVHAAAVRVARDQRLDLATVWPHLWLVLPEESRVQLTTARQDLGRATALAAWALLYLPVAAWWWPAALVGLGLAGTGWWRTRAAVAGYAALLEAAVRLHTLDLAQRLGLDVTGRLTAEQCLELNRLLETTPEPADEER
;
A
#
# COMPACT_ATOMS: atom_id res chain seq x y z
N MET A 1 4.20 28.05 -24.82
CA MET A 1 3.15 27.58 -23.89
C MET A 1 2.31 26.46 -24.53
N GLU A 2 1.86 26.61 -25.78
CA GLU A 2 1.11 25.57 -26.51
C GLU A 2 1.88 24.26 -26.77
N VAL A 3 3.18 24.34 -27.11
CA VAL A 3 4.03 23.15 -27.32
C VAL A 3 4.18 22.33 -26.04
N LEU A 4 4.30 22.99 -24.90
CA LEU A 4 4.46 22.35 -23.59
C LEU A 4 3.14 21.71 -23.12
N LEU A 5 2.00 22.34 -23.40
CA LEU A 5 0.66 21.75 -23.19
C LEU A 5 0.39 20.58 -24.14
N SER A 6 0.85 20.64 -25.38
CA SER A 6 0.76 19.56 -26.37
C SER A 6 1.62 18.36 -25.99
N GLU A 7 2.88 18.58 -25.59
CA GLU A 7 3.76 17.50 -25.13
C GLU A 7 3.28 16.87 -23.81
N LEU A 8 2.80 17.69 -22.87
CA LEU A 8 2.18 17.18 -21.64
C LEU A 8 0.89 16.42 -21.95
N GLY A 9 0.07 16.91 -22.85
CA GLY A 9 -1.17 16.25 -23.30
C GLY A 9 -0.88 14.91 -23.98
N SER A 10 0.13 14.86 -24.85
CA SER A 10 0.56 13.63 -25.54
C SER A 10 1.15 12.60 -24.57
N LYS A 11 2.08 13.00 -23.69
CA LYS A 11 2.65 12.10 -22.68
C LYS A 11 1.62 11.64 -21.66
N LEU A 12 0.66 12.49 -21.29
CA LEU A 12 -0.48 12.05 -20.50
C LEU A 12 -1.29 11.04 -21.32
N ALA A 13 -1.76 11.39 -22.51
CA ALA A 13 -2.60 10.52 -23.33
C ALA A 13 -1.98 9.13 -23.50
N GLU A 14 -0.70 9.06 -23.86
CA GLU A 14 0.05 7.81 -24.02
C GLU A 14 0.11 6.99 -22.71
N ARG A 15 0.38 7.67 -21.58
CA ARG A 15 0.47 7.03 -20.27
C ARG A 15 -0.90 6.59 -19.73
N TRP A 16 -1.96 7.35 -20.01
CA TRP A 16 -3.34 7.00 -19.68
C TRP A 16 -3.82 5.82 -20.54
N LEU A 17 -3.47 5.79 -21.84
CA LEU A 17 -3.79 4.69 -22.74
C LEU A 17 -3.13 3.38 -22.26
N SER A 18 -1.83 3.43 -21.98
CA SER A 18 -1.05 2.27 -21.51
C SER A 18 -1.50 1.77 -20.13
N LEU A 19 -1.74 2.68 -19.18
CA LEU A 19 -2.07 2.29 -17.80
C LEU A 19 -3.55 1.94 -17.58
N LEU A 20 -4.46 2.39 -18.44
CA LEU A 20 -5.90 2.30 -18.19
C LEU A 20 -6.64 1.54 -19.29
N VAL A 21 -6.40 1.92 -20.54
CA VAL A 21 -7.13 1.38 -21.69
C VAL A 21 -6.62 -0.02 -22.02
N LEU A 22 -5.31 -0.22 -22.11
CA LEU A 22 -4.74 -1.51 -22.50
C LEU A 22 -5.16 -2.66 -21.55
N PRO A 23 -5.06 -2.53 -20.21
CA PRO A 23 -5.53 -3.58 -19.30
C PRO A 23 -7.06 -3.74 -19.34
N GLY A 24 -7.80 -2.64 -19.56
CA GLY A 24 -9.25 -2.65 -19.71
C GLY A 24 -9.72 -3.42 -20.95
N VAL A 25 -9.07 -3.20 -22.10
CA VAL A 25 -9.33 -3.93 -23.35
C VAL A 25 -9.02 -5.41 -23.18
N LEU A 26 -7.88 -5.75 -22.55
CA LEU A 26 -7.54 -7.14 -22.26
C LEU A 26 -8.60 -7.81 -21.37
N TYR A 27 -9.06 -7.12 -20.33
CA TYR A 27 -10.12 -7.62 -19.46
C TYR A 27 -11.44 -7.82 -20.23
N LEU A 28 -11.83 -6.88 -21.09
CA LEU A 28 -13.02 -7.02 -21.92
C LEU A 28 -12.92 -8.20 -22.89
N ALA A 29 -11.74 -8.42 -23.50
CA ALA A 29 -11.49 -9.58 -24.34
C ALA A 29 -11.65 -10.89 -23.55
N VAL A 30 -11.13 -10.94 -22.32
CA VAL A 30 -11.30 -12.10 -21.43
C VAL A 30 -12.77 -12.30 -21.03
N VAL A 31 -13.51 -11.24 -20.73
CA VAL A 31 -14.95 -11.33 -20.42
C VAL A 31 -15.74 -11.83 -21.62
N ALA A 32 -15.43 -11.35 -22.83
CA ALA A 32 -16.06 -11.82 -24.06
C ALA A 32 -15.77 -13.30 -24.31
N ALA A 33 -14.51 -13.72 -24.20
CA ALA A 33 -14.11 -15.12 -24.32
C ALA A 33 -14.79 -15.99 -23.25
N ALA A 34 -14.88 -15.51 -22.00
CA ALA A 34 -15.55 -16.22 -20.92
C ALA A 34 -17.05 -16.44 -21.17
N ARG A 35 -17.74 -15.45 -21.76
CA ARG A 35 -19.17 -15.58 -22.13
C ARG A 35 -19.39 -16.63 -23.21
N GLU A 36 -18.50 -16.72 -24.18
CA GLU A 36 -18.62 -17.70 -25.26
C GLU A 36 -18.23 -19.10 -24.78
N LEU A 37 -17.06 -19.26 -24.15
CA LEU A 37 -16.49 -20.57 -23.82
C LEU A 37 -17.19 -21.27 -22.63
N GLY A 38 -17.59 -20.50 -21.62
CA GLY A 38 -18.17 -21.01 -20.37
C GLY A 38 -17.30 -22.06 -19.66
N HIS A 39 -17.88 -22.81 -18.72
CA HIS A 39 -17.13 -23.83 -17.97
C HIS A 39 -16.80 -25.09 -18.78
N ALA A 40 -17.65 -25.46 -19.75
CA ALA A 40 -17.61 -26.78 -20.38
C ALA A 40 -16.51 -26.92 -21.43
N ARG A 41 -16.14 -25.84 -22.13
CA ARG A 41 -15.13 -25.84 -23.19
C ARG A 41 -14.18 -24.65 -23.07
N PRO A 42 -13.37 -24.60 -22.00
CA PRO A 42 -12.62 -23.42 -21.61
C PRO A 42 -11.51 -22.99 -22.59
N PHE A 43 -11.09 -23.86 -23.52
CA PHE A 43 -9.99 -23.63 -24.46
C PHE A 43 -10.37 -23.87 -25.93
N ASP A 44 -11.66 -23.82 -26.25
CA ASP A 44 -12.15 -24.04 -27.63
C ASP A 44 -11.93 -22.79 -28.50
N VAL A 45 -10.70 -22.63 -28.97
CA VAL A 45 -10.24 -21.47 -29.77
C VAL A 45 -10.98 -21.37 -31.10
N ALA A 46 -11.42 -22.49 -31.67
CA ALA A 46 -12.16 -22.52 -32.93
C ALA A 46 -13.49 -21.76 -32.80
N ARG A 47 -14.25 -22.01 -31.72
CA ARG A 47 -15.51 -21.30 -31.47
C ARG A 47 -15.33 -19.80 -31.26
N LEU A 48 -14.20 -19.38 -30.69
CA LEU A 48 -13.89 -17.96 -30.56
C LEU A 48 -13.59 -17.33 -31.93
N ALA A 49 -12.88 -18.04 -32.81
CA ALA A 49 -12.59 -17.61 -34.17
C ALA A 49 -13.87 -17.51 -35.01
N ASP A 50 -14.75 -18.51 -34.93
CA ASP A 50 -16.05 -18.51 -35.62
C ASP A 50 -16.91 -17.32 -35.18
N ARG A 51 -16.96 -17.05 -33.87
CA ARG A 51 -17.73 -15.92 -33.35
C ARG A 51 -17.16 -14.56 -33.77
N ILE A 52 -15.83 -14.44 -33.85
CA ILE A 52 -15.19 -13.22 -34.37
C ILE A 52 -15.53 -13.04 -35.85
N GLY A 53 -15.56 -14.13 -36.64
CA GLY A 53 -15.99 -14.11 -38.04
C GLY A 53 -17.43 -13.62 -38.20
N GLU A 54 -18.37 -14.19 -37.44
CA GLU A 54 -19.77 -13.77 -37.44
C GLU A 54 -19.97 -12.29 -37.07
N VAL A 55 -19.18 -11.78 -36.12
CA VAL A 55 -19.24 -10.36 -35.71
C VAL A 55 -18.61 -9.45 -36.77
N ALA A 56 -17.58 -9.92 -37.49
CA ALA A 56 -16.93 -9.16 -38.55
C ALA A 56 -17.85 -8.96 -39.78
N GLU A 57 -18.77 -9.90 -40.02
CA GLU A 57 -19.76 -9.87 -41.11
C GLU A 57 -21.01 -9.01 -40.79
N HIS A 58 -21.07 -8.34 -39.63
CA HIS A 58 -22.24 -7.59 -39.23
C HIS A 58 -22.34 -6.23 -39.98
N PRO A 59 -23.50 -5.78 -40.50
CA PRO A 59 -23.58 -4.57 -41.35
C PRO A 59 -23.05 -3.28 -40.69
N ALA A 60 -23.00 -3.23 -39.36
CA ALA A 60 -22.43 -2.13 -38.60
C ALA A 60 -20.90 -2.03 -38.70
N THR A 61 -20.18 -3.11 -39.09
CA THR A 61 -18.72 -3.11 -39.31
C THR A 61 -18.35 -2.72 -40.75
N GLU A 62 -19.30 -2.72 -41.69
CA GLU A 62 -19.08 -2.37 -43.09
C GLU A 62 -19.01 -0.85 -43.33
N THR A 63 -19.62 -0.06 -42.44
CA THR A 63 -19.62 1.41 -42.55
C THR A 63 -18.53 2.03 -41.67
N VAL A 64 -17.83 3.04 -42.20
CA VAL A 64 -16.81 3.81 -41.45
C VAL A 64 -17.41 4.41 -40.17
N GLY A 65 -18.64 4.92 -40.24
CA GLY A 65 -19.36 5.47 -39.09
C GLY A 65 -19.62 4.42 -37.99
N GLY A 66 -20.04 3.22 -38.36
CA GLY A 66 -20.26 2.13 -37.41
C GLY A 66 -18.97 1.64 -36.76
N GLN A 67 -17.88 1.52 -37.52
CA GLN A 67 -16.56 1.18 -36.98
C GLN A 67 -16.08 2.19 -35.93
N VAL A 68 -16.24 3.49 -36.20
CA VAL A 68 -15.88 4.56 -35.25
C VAL A 68 -16.73 4.45 -33.97
N VAL A 69 -18.03 4.19 -34.08
CA VAL A 69 -18.91 4.02 -32.92
C VAL A 69 -18.51 2.80 -32.08
N ILE A 70 -18.25 1.66 -32.71
CA ILE A 70 -17.82 0.43 -32.02
C ILE A 70 -16.48 0.65 -31.31
N LEU A 71 -15.48 1.20 -32.02
CA LEU A 71 -14.18 1.49 -31.45
C LEU A 71 -14.31 2.45 -30.25
N THR A 72 -15.10 3.51 -30.39
CA THR A 72 -15.36 4.47 -29.31
C THR A 72 -16.03 3.80 -28.12
N ALA A 73 -17.02 2.93 -28.34
CA ALA A 73 -17.71 2.19 -27.29
C ALA A 73 -16.77 1.22 -26.54
N VAL A 74 -15.91 0.50 -27.26
CA VAL A 74 -14.92 -0.41 -26.67
C VAL A 74 -13.90 0.37 -25.85
N LEU A 75 -13.38 1.48 -26.37
CA LEU A 75 -12.43 2.35 -25.66
C LEU A 75 -13.08 2.96 -24.41
N ALA A 76 -14.33 3.42 -24.50
CA ALA A 76 -15.09 3.94 -23.36
C ALA A 76 -15.32 2.87 -22.29
N ALA A 77 -15.71 1.66 -22.67
CA ALA A 77 -15.88 0.54 -21.75
C ALA A 77 -14.55 0.15 -21.09
N ALA A 78 -13.45 0.09 -21.86
CA ALA A 78 -12.12 -0.20 -21.34
C ALA A 78 -11.65 0.86 -20.33
N ALA A 79 -11.88 2.14 -20.65
CA ALA A 79 -11.60 3.25 -19.74
C ALA A 79 -12.42 3.13 -18.44
N ALA A 80 -13.71 2.81 -18.53
CA ALA A 80 -14.58 2.61 -17.37
C ALA A 80 -14.09 1.48 -16.46
N VAL A 81 -13.70 0.33 -17.05
CA VAL A 81 -13.10 -0.80 -16.31
C VAL A 81 -11.80 -0.38 -15.63
N GLY A 82 -10.92 0.35 -16.33
CA GLY A 82 -9.68 0.84 -15.75
C GLY A 82 -9.90 1.83 -14.60
N ILE A 83 -10.90 2.71 -14.69
CA ILE A 83 -11.31 3.60 -13.58
C ILE A 83 -11.81 2.78 -12.40
N ALA A 84 -12.67 1.77 -12.63
CA ALA A 84 -13.15 0.87 -11.59
C ALA A 84 -12.00 0.12 -10.91
N ALA A 85 -11.02 -0.37 -11.68
CA ALA A 85 -9.82 -1.01 -11.15
C ALA A 85 -8.99 -0.07 -10.27
N ARG A 86 -8.83 1.20 -10.64
CA ARG A 86 -8.15 2.21 -9.81
C ARG A 86 -8.91 2.52 -8.53
N ALA A 87 -10.23 2.67 -8.62
CA ALA A 87 -11.07 2.89 -7.44
C ALA A 87 -10.96 1.71 -6.47
N LEU A 88 -11.07 0.48 -6.97
CA LEU A 88 -10.85 -0.74 -6.20
C LEU A 88 -9.43 -0.81 -5.63
N GLY A 89 -8.41 -0.41 -6.38
CA GLY A 89 -7.02 -0.35 -5.90
C GLY A 89 -6.87 0.59 -4.71
N SER A 90 -7.51 1.76 -4.75
CA SER A 90 -7.52 2.70 -3.62
C SER A 90 -8.24 2.14 -2.39
N LEU A 91 -9.34 1.39 -2.58
CA LEU A 91 -10.07 0.73 -1.50
C LEU A 91 -9.24 -0.42 -0.90
N VAL A 92 -8.61 -1.24 -1.73
CA VAL A 92 -7.69 -2.31 -1.30
C VAL A 92 -6.54 -1.71 -0.50
N GLU A 93 -5.96 -0.60 -0.96
CA GLU A 93 -4.89 0.08 -0.24
C GLU A 93 -5.37 0.60 1.13
N ARG A 94 -6.52 1.29 1.17
CA ARG A 94 -7.13 1.76 2.44
C ARG A 94 -7.42 0.61 3.40
N LEU A 95 -7.92 -0.51 2.90
CA LEU A 95 -8.18 -1.71 3.70
C LEU A 95 -6.90 -2.37 4.19
N TRP A 96 -5.85 -2.40 3.36
CA TRP A 96 -4.56 -3.01 3.70
C TRP A 96 -3.70 -2.14 4.62
N LEU A 97 -3.74 -0.82 4.50
CA LEU A 97 -3.10 0.09 5.44
C LEU A 97 -3.92 0.22 6.73
N ALA A 98 -5.25 0.16 6.63
CA ALA A 98 -6.17 0.20 7.76
C ALA A 98 -5.87 1.36 8.73
N ALA A 99 -5.39 2.50 8.22
CA ALA A 99 -4.93 3.64 9.02
C ALA A 99 -6.06 4.26 9.86
N GLU A 100 -7.30 4.12 9.41
CA GLU A 100 -8.49 4.63 10.10
C GLU A 100 -9.47 3.50 10.45
N TRP A 101 -8.99 2.29 10.74
CA TRP A 101 -9.88 1.16 11.01
C TRP A 101 -10.90 1.39 12.15
N ARG A 102 -10.64 2.36 13.04
CA ARG A 102 -11.54 2.77 14.11
C ARG A 102 -12.79 3.51 13.63
N SER A 103 -12.73 4.18 12.46
CA SER A 103 -13.86 4.86 11.83
C SER A 103 -14.73 3.91 10.98
N TRP A 104 -14.31 2.65 10.79
CA TRP A 104 -15.05 1.67 10.00
C TRP A 104 -16.44 1.36 10.58
N PRO A 105 -17.40 0.96 9.73
CA PRO A 105 -18.73 0.55 10.17
C PRO A 105 -18.65 -0.65 11.12
N ARG A 106 -19.64 -0.75 12.01
CA ARG A 106 -19.60 -1.63 13.20
C ARG A 106 -19.23 -3.10 12.94
N PRO A 107 -19.70 -3.82 11.91
CA PRO A 107 -19.29 -5.22 11.75
C PRO A 107 -17.80 -5.33 11.38
N LEU A 108 -17.32 -4.49 10.46
CA LEU A 108 -15.91 -4.49 10.03
C LEU A 108 -14.99 -4.04 11.16
N ARG A 109 -15.39 -3.03 11.95
CA ARG A 109 -14.62 -2.56 13.10
C ARG A 109 -14.51 -3.63 14.20
N ALA A 110 -15.59 -4.37 14.47
CA ALA A 110 -15.55 -5.45 15.45
C ALA A 110 -14.61 -6.59 15.01
N LEU A 111 -14.65 -6.95 13.72
CA LEU A 111 -13.72 -7.93 13.14
C LEU A 111 -12.27 -7.45 13.18
N ALA A 112 -12.01 -6.18 12.82
CA ALA A 112 -10.70 -5.56 12.91
C ALA A 112 -10.18 -5.55 14.35
N ALA A 113 -11.00 -5.14 15.33
CA ALA A 113 -10.64 -5.17 16.75
C ALA A 113 -10.33 -6.58 17.26
N ARG A 114 -11.12 -7.59 16.86
CA ARG A 114 -10.84 -9.00 17.18
C ARG A 114 -9.50 -9.45 16.60
N ARG A 115 -9.21 -9.08 15.35
CA ARG A 115 -7.94 -9.38 14.66
C ARG A 115 -6.76 -8.70 15.34
N VAL A 116 -6.86 -7.41 15.68
CA VAL A 116 -5.84 -6.66 16.42
C VAL A 116 -5.57 -7.33 17.77
N ARG A 117 -6.60 -7.63 18.56
CA ARG A 117 -6.44 -8.31 19.86
C ARG A 117 -5.79 -9.69 19.74
N ALA A 118 -6.18 -10.49 18.74
CA ALA A 118 -5.56 -11.79 18.50
C ALA A 118 -4.08 -11.66 18.14
N ARG A 119 -3.72 -10.65 17.36
CA ARG A 119 -2.32 -10.36 17.01
C ARG A 119 -1.53 -9.83 18.20
N GLN A 120 -2.09 -8.93 19.00
CA GLN A 120 -1.49 -8.43 20.23
C GLN A 120 -1.18 -9.58 21.19
N ARG A 121 -2.12 -10.52 21.41
CA ARG A 121 -1.86 -11.71 22.23
C ARG A 121 -0.71 -12.57 21.70
N ARG A 122 -0.70 -12.83 20.39
CA ARG A 122 0.40 -13.60 19.74
C ARG A 122 1.74 -12.88 19.85
N TRP A 123 1.74 -11.56 19.69
CA TRP A 123 2.94 -10.74 19.81
C TRP A 123 3.44 -10.71 21.26
N SER A 124 2.57 -10.48 22.24
CA SER A 124 2.94 -10.48 23.66
C SER A 124 3.53 -11.82 24.09
N ALA A 125 2.92 -12.94 23.69
CA ALA A 125 3.47 -14.27 23.98
C ALA A 125 4.88 -14.48 23.37
N ALA A 126 5.09 -14.04 22.13
CA ALA A 126 6.40 -14.11 21.48
C ALA A 126 7.43 -13.15 22.11
N HIS A 127 6.99 -11.96 22.50
CA HIS A 127 7.81 -10.95 23.17
C HIS A 127 8.25 -11.42 24.55
N ASP A 128 7.37 -12.06 25.31
CA ASP A 128 7.70 -12.60 26.63
C ASP A 128 8.69 -13.77 26.52
N ALA A 129 8.54 -14.62 25.50
CA ALA A 129 9.54 -15.66 25.20
C ALA A 129 10.92 -15.06 24.87
N TRP A 130 10.96 -14.02 24.03
CA TRP A 130 12.19 -13.30 23.73
C TRP A 130 12.80 -12.63 24.97
N ARG A 131 11.98 -11.99 25.81
CA ARG A 131 12.42 -11.35 27.06
C ARG A 131 13.02 -12.35 28.04
N ARG A 132 12.41 -13.53 28.22
CA ARG A 132 12.96 -14.61 29.06
C ARG A 132 14.35 -15.04 28.61
N LEU A 133 14.51 -15.40 27.33
CA LEU A 133 15.81 -15.79 26.76
C LEU A 133 16.85 -14.67 26.84
N ARG A 134 16.43 -13.40 26.72
CA ARG A 134 17.32 -12.25 26.90
C ARG A 134 17.79 -12.12 28.34
N ALA A 135 16.90 -12.29 29.32
CA ALA A 135 17.22 -12.23 30.74
C ALA A 135 18.15 -13.39 31.16
N GLU A 136 17.87 -14.61 30.71
CA GLU A 136 18.73 -15.78 30.94
C GLU A 136 20.14 -15.59 30.37
N ALA A 137 20.26 -15.06 29.15
CA ALA A 137 21.56 -14.74 28.56
C ALA A 137 22.31 -13.62 29.31
N ALA A 138 21.59 -12.65 29.89
CA ALA A 138 22.22 -11.63 30.74
C ALA A 138 22.75 -12.24 32.05
N ARG A 139 21.96 -13.09 32.71
CA ARG A 139 22.37 -13.82 33.92
C ARG A 139 23.55 -14.76 33.65
N ALA A 140 23.51 -15.51 32.56
CA ALA A 140 24.60 -16.41 32.17
C ALA A 140 25.91 -15.63 31.98
N ARG A 141 25.86 -14.46 31.32
CA ARG A 141 27.04 -13.60 31.15
C ARG A 141 27.60 -13.07 32.47
N ALA A 142 26.73 -12.70 33.41
CA ALA A 142 27.17 -12.29 34.75
C ALA A 142 27.90 -13.43 35.49
N LEU A 143 27.57 -14.69 35.19
CA LEU A 143 28.24 -15.89 35.70
C LEU A 143 29.42 -16.37 34.81
N GLY A 144 29.88 -15.55 33.86
CA GLY A 144 30.97 -15.92 32.93
C GLY A 144 30.59 -16.96 31.87
N ARG A 145 29.32 -17.36 31.77
CA ARG A 145 28.82 -18.35 30.80
C ARG A 145 28.26 -17.67 29.55
N ARG A 146 28.38 -18.31 28.39
CA ARG A 146 27.79 -17.83 27.12
C ARG A 146 26.70 -18.78 26.65
N LEU A 147 25.47 -18.29 26.55
CA LEU A 147 24.37 -19.02 25.94
C LEU A 147 24.32 -18.81 24.41
N PRO A 148 23.83 -19.81 23.65
CA PRO A 148 23.69 -19.72 22.20
C PRO A 148 22.88 -18.48 21.76
N ALA A 149 23.40 -17.72 20.81
CA ALA A 149 22.69 -16.57 20.25
C ALA A 149 21.58 -16.97 19.24
N ALA A 150 21.59 -18.21 18.76
CA ALA A 150 20.66 -18.71 17.76
C ALA A 150 19.20 -18.68 18.24
N GLU A 151 18.93 -19.21 19.43
CA GLU A 151 17.59 -19.26 20.03
C GLU A 151 17.02 -17.85 20.26
N ARG A 152 17.84 -16.94 20.79
CA ARG A 152 17.44 -15.53 20.97
C ARG A 152 17.10 -14.85 19.64
N ARG A 153 17.88 -15.11 18.59
CA ARG A 153 17.59 -14.58 17.24
C ARG A 153 16.33 -15.22 16.66
N ALA A 154 16.10 -16.52 16.89
CA ALA A 154 14.88 -17.20 16.45
C ALA A 154 13.64 -16.65 17.16
N ALA A 155 13.69 -16.43 18.47
CA ALA A 155 12.61 -15.82 19.24
C ALA A 155 12.35 -14.37 18.80
N ARG A 156 13.40 -13.58 18.57
CA ARG A 156 13.26 -12.22 18.03
C ARG A 156 12.60 -12.23 16.64
N ARG A 157 13.04 -13.11 15.74
CA ARG A 157 12.43 -13.29 14.41
C ARG A 157 10.98 -13.76 14.52
N ALA A 158 10.65 -14.63 15.46
CA ALA A 158 9.28 -15.08 15.67
C ALA A 158 8.34 -13.93 16.09
N MET A 159 8.81 -13.05 16.98
CA MET A 159 8.11 -11.81 17.34
C MET A 159 7.99 -10.85 16.14
N GLU A 160 9.11 -10.56 15.47
CA GLU A 160 9.17 -9.66 14.29
C GLU A 160 8.27 -10.15 13.13
N ARG A 161 8.06 -11.47 12.99
CA ARG A 161 7.11 -12.05 12.02
C ARG A 161 5.66 -11.65 12.30
N VAL A 162 5.28 -11.48 13.57
CA VAL A 162 3.93 -11.00 13.95
C VAL A 162 3.82 -9.51 13.68
N ALA A 163 4.73 -8.73 14.29
CA ALA A 163 4.88 -7.30 14.07
C ALA A 163 6.24 -6.83 14.60
N PRO A 164 6.85 -5.81 13.98
CA PRO A 164 8.12 -5.26 14.43
C PRO A 164 8.01 -4.45 15.74
N GLU A 165 6.84 -3.87 16.01
CA GLU A 165 6.47 -3.18 17.25
C GLU A 165 5.12 -3.72 17.74
N TYR A 166 4.62 -3.23 18.88
CA TYR A 166 3.32 -3.66 19.41
C TYR A 166 2.21 -3.44 18.36
N PRO A 167 1.44 -4.48 17.95
CA PRO A 167 0.43 -4.35 16.91
C PRO A 167 -0.74 -3.43 17.32
N ASP A 168 -1.09 -2.46 16.47
CA ASP A 168 -2.30 -1.61 16.62
C ASP A 168 -3.18 -1.60 15.36
N ARG A 169 -2.70 -2.18 14.25
CA ARG A 169 -3.43 -2.28 12.99
C ARG A 169 -3.86 -3.74 12.70
N PRO A 170 -5.03 -3.95 12.08
CA PRO A 170 -5.53 -5.29 11.81
C PRO A 170 -4.68 -6.04 10.78
N THR A 171 -4.00 -5.32 9.88
CA THR A 171 -3.27 -5.82 8.72
C THR A 171 -1.76 -5.73 8.90
N TRP A 172 -1.01 -6.62 8.25
CA TRP A 172 0.45 -6.63 8.35
C TRP A 172 1.05 -5.36 7.73
N SER A 173 0.48 -4.90 6.61
CA SER A 173 0.93 -3.70 5.90
C SER A 173 0.71 -2.44 6.75
N GLY A 174 -0.47 -2.29 7.35
CA GLY A 174 -0.75 -1.18 8.27
C GLY A 174 0.20 -1.13 9.46
N ASP A 175 0.45 -2.27 10.11
CA ASP A 175 1.38 -2.36 11.24
C ASP A 175 2.81 -1.97 10.85
N ARG A 176 3.24 -2.27 9.62
CA ARG A 176 4.60 -1.97 9.16
C ARG A 176 4.83 -0.47 9.01
N VAL A 177 3.89 0.27 8.44
CA VAL A 177 3.96 1.73 8.37
C VAL A 177 3.79 2.34 9.75
N HIS A 178 2.83 1.84 10.55
CA HIS A 178 2.60 2.33 11.90
C HIS A 178 3.82 2.15 12.81
N ALA A 179 4.57 1.05 12.64
CA ALA A 179 5.80 0.82 13.40
C ALA A 179 6.87 1.90 13.17
N ALA A 180 6.93 2.51 11.99
CA ALA A 180 7.84 3.64 11.75
C ALA A 180 7.46 4.84 12.64
N ALA A 181 6.17 5.17 12.71
CA ALA A 181 5.65 6.21 13.60
C ALA A 181 5.93 5.90 15.08
N VAL A 182 5.67 4.65 15.51
CA VAL A 182 5.92 4.21 16.89
C VAL A 182 7.40 4.32 17.26
N ARG A 183 8.32 3.98 16.35
CA ARG A 183 9.77 4.06 16.58
C ARG A 183 10.26 5.51 16.64
N VAL A 184 9.76 6.37 15.76
CA VAL A 184 10.06 7.80 15.79
C VAL A 184 9.57 8.40 17.12
N ALA A 185 8.34 8.11 17.53
CA ALA A 185 7.80 8.56 18.81
C ALA A 185 8.56 8.00 20.02
N ARG A 186 8.99 6.73 19.98
CA ARG A 186 9.76 6.10 21.07
C ARG A 186 11.17 6.66 21.19
N ASP A 187 11.88 6.77 20.06
CA ASP A 187 13.31 7.06 20.04
C ASP A 187 13.61 8.56 19.99
N GLN A 188 12.75 9.34 19.32
CA GLN A 188 12.92 10.79 19.15
C GLN A 188 11.88 11.61 19.92
N ARG A 189 10.84 11.00 20.54
CA ARG A 189 9.74 11.74 21.18
C ARG A 189 8.98 12.69 20.25
N LEU A 190 9.00 12.42 18.95
CA LEU A 190 8.31 13.20 17.93
C LEU A 190 7.03 12.49 17.50
N ASP A 191 5.95 13.25 17.35
CA ASP A 191 4.80 12.76 16.63
C ASP A 191 5.04 12.89 15.12
N LEU A 192 5.10 11.74 14.44
CA LEU A 192 5.33 11.70 13.00
C LEU A 192 4.25 12.47 12.24
N ALA A 193 2.99 12.43 12.67
CA ALA A 193 1.91 13.10 11.93
C ALA A 193 2.08 14.63 11.93
N THR A 194 2.53 15.18 13.06
CA THR A 194 2.76 16.61 13.25
C THR A 194 4.00 17.11 12.50
N VAL A 195 5.13 16.39 12.59
CA VAL A 195 6.39 16.86 11.99
C VAL A 195 6.47 16.61 10.48
N TRP A 196 5.70 15.65 9.95
CA TRP A 196 5.83 15.20 8.57
C TRP A 196 5.62 16.28 7.50
N PRO A 197 4.58 17.15 7.56
CA PRO A 197 4.38 18.20 6.56
C PRO A 197 5.54 19.20 6.49
N HIS A 198 6.12 19.53 7.65
CA HIS A 198 7.25 20.45 7.77
C HIS A 198 8.54 19.81 7.28
N LEU A 199 8.77 18.56 7.66
CA LEU A 199 9.92 17.78 7.21
C LEU A 199 9.90 17.58 5.69
N TRP A 200 8.72 17.45 5.09
CA TRP A 200 8.55 17.37 3.63
C TRP A 200 9.10 18.60 2.88
N LEU A 201 9.00 19.79 3.47
CA LEU A 201 9.50 21.02 2.86
C LEU A 201 11.01 21.17 2.95
N VAL A 202 11.61 20.58 3.98
CA VAL A 202 13.06 20.63 4.25
C VAL A 202 13.82 19.49 3.55
N LEU A 203 13.15 18.38 3.24
CA LEU A 203 13.76 17.22 2.60
C LEU A 203 14.46 17.58 1.27
N PRO A 204 15.67 17.03 1.03
CA PRO A 204 16.33 17.11 -0.27
C PRO A 204 15.45 16.54 -1.39
N GLU A 205 15.60 17.08 -2.60
CA GLU A 205 14.81 16.65 -3.75
C GLU A 205 14.95 15.15 -4.03
N GLU A 206 16.17 14.62 -3.97
CA GLU A 206 16.43 13.19 -4.16
C GLU A 206 15.62 12.32 -3.18
N SER A 207 15.60 12.67 -1.89
CA SER A 207 14.85 11.95 -0.87
C SER A 207 13.33 12.03 -1.10
N ARG A 208 12.82 13.19 -1.55
CA ARG A 208 11.40 13.32 -1.94
C ARG A 208 11.07 12.44 -3.14
N VAL A 209 11.92 12.39 -4.16
CA VAL A 209 11.73 11.51 -5.33
C VAL A 209 11.73 10.04 -4.92
N GLN A 210 12.67 9.61 -4.09
CA GLN A 210 12.71 8.22 -3.61
C GLN A 210 11.45 7.85 -2.82
N LEU A 211 10.96 8.74 -1.95
CA LEU A 211 9.78 8.46 -1.14
C LEU A 211 8.48 8.49 -1.95
N THR A 212 8.32 9.46 -2.87
CA THR A 212 7.18 9.49 -3.78
C THR A 212 7.16 8.26 -4.68
N THR A 213 8.32 7.80 -5.17
CA THR A 213 8.45 6.58 -5.96
C THR A 213 8.01 5.35 -5.16
N ALA A 214 8.51 5.17 -3.94
CA ALA A 214 8.09 4.08 -3.06
C ALA A 214 6.58 4.11 -2.76
N ARG A 215 6.00 5.32 -2.59
CA ARG A 215 4.56 5.51 -2.40
C ARG A 215 3.75 5.16 -3.65
N GLN A 216 4.25 5.47 -4.84
CA GLN A 216 3.65 5.11 -6.12
C GLN A 216 3.71 3.60 -6.37
N ASP A 217 4.79 2.93 -5.99
CA ASP A 217 4.92 1.47 -6.11
C ASP A 217 3.90 0.73 -5.26
N LEU A 218 3.56 1.26 -4.09
CA LEU A 218 2.44 0.75 -3.29
C LEU A 218 1.12 0.81 -4.07
N GLY A 219 0.81 1.96 -4.70
CA GLY A 219 -0.41 2.12 -5.49
C GLY A 219 -0.46 1.21 -6.72
N ARG A 220 0.69 0.98 -7.39
CA ARG A 220 0.80 0.01 -8.50
C ARG A 220 0.57 -1.42 -8.01
N ALA A 221 1.10 -1.78 -6.84
CA ALA A 221 0.96 -3.12 -6.28
C ALA A 221 -0.48 -3.43 -5.81
N THR A 222 -1.20 -2.44 -5.25
CA THR A 222 -2.61 -2.59 -4.89
C THR A 222 -3.52 -2.61 -6.11
N ALA A 223 -3.16 -1.94 -7.20
CA ALA A 223 -3.87 -2.04 -8.48
C ALA A 223 -3.87 -3.49 -9.02
N LEU A 224 -2.78 -4.26 -8.87
CA LEU A 224 -2.78 -5.68 -9.25
C LEU A 224 -3.80 -6.51 -8.45
N ALA A 225 -3.90 -6.25 -7.14
CA ALA A 225 -4.89 -6.90 -6.29
C ALA A 225 -6.32 -6.48 -6.66
N ALA A 226 -6.53 -5.25 -7.13
CA ALA A 226 -7.82 -4.80 -7.65
C ALA A 226 -8.22 -5.53 -8.94
N TRP A 227 -7.28 -5.74 -9.86
CA TRP A 227 -7.54 -6.59 -11.04
C TRP A 227 -7.92 -8.01 -10.62
N ALA A 228 -7.24 -8.60 -9.64
CA ALA A 228 -7.62 -9.92 -9.12
C ALA A 228 -9.09 -9.98 -8.66
N LEU A 229 -9.60 -8.92 -8.02
CA LEU A 229 -11.02 -8.81 -7.64
C LEU A 229 -11.95 -8.75 -8.85
N LEU A 230 -11.58 -8.02 -9.91
CA LEU A 230 -12.34 -7.95 -11.17
C LEU A 230 -12.42 -9.31 -11.89
N TYR A 231 -11.41 -10.17 -11.73
CA TYR A 231 -11.40 -11.51 -12.29
C TYR A 231 -12.27 -12.52 -11.51
N LEU A 232 -12.67 -12.24 -10.25
CA LEU A 232 -13.53 -13.14 -9.46
C LEU A 232 -14.90 -13.45 -10.10
N PRO A 233 -15.69 -12.46 -10.56
CA PRO A 233 -16.96 -12.77 -11.22
C PRO A 233 -16.74 -13.53 -12.54
N VAL A 234 -15.66 -13.22 -13.27
CA VAL A 234 -15.32 -13.93 -14.51
C VAL A 234 -14.95 -15.39 -14.22
N ALA A 235 -14.21 -15.64 -13.14
CA ALA A 235 -13.85 -16.97 -12.67
C ALA A 235 -15.06 -17.83 -12.31
N ALA A 236 -16.14 -17.21 -11.84
CA ALA A 236 -17.40 -17.89 -11.54
C ALA A 236 -18.15 -18.38 -12.80
N TRP A 237 -17.76 -17.92 -14.00
CA TRP A 237 -18.31 -18.35 -15.29
C TRP A 237 -17.30 -19.10 -16.18
N TRP A 238 -16.00 -18.82 -16.01
CA TRP A 238 -14.91 -19.41 -16.80
C TRP A 238 -13.70 -19.64 -15.89
N TRP A 239 -13.48 -20.90 -15.50
CA TRP A 239 -12.50 -21.24 -14.47
C TRP A 239 -11.03 -20.83 -14.79
N PRO A 240 -10.55 -20.73 -16.04
CA PRO A 240 -9.19 -20.23 -16.32
C PRO A 240 -8.96 -18.80 -15.81
N ALA A 241 -10.00 -17.97 -15.77
CA ALA A 241 -9.93 -16.65 -15.15
C ALA A 241 -9.59 -16.72 -13.65
N ALA A 242 -9.91 -17.83 -12.97
CA ALA A 242 -9.51 -18.05 -11.58
C ALA A 242 -7.98 -18.16 -11.45
N LEU A 243 -7.29 -18.83 -12.39
CA LEU A 243 -5.83 -18.95 -12.36
C LEU A 243 -5.17 -17.59 -12.56
N VAL A 244 -5.67 -16.79 -13.50
CA VAL A 244 -5.21 -15.41 -13.72
C VAL A 244 -5.44 -14.56 -12.46
N GLY A 245 -6.65 -14.62 -11.89
CA GLY A 245 -7.00 -13.91 -10.66
C GLY A 245 -6.12 -14.30 -9.47
N LEU A 246 -5.84 -15.59 -9.28
CA LEU A 246 -4.95 -16.09 -8.23
C LEU A 246 -3.50 -15.63 -8.42
N GLY A 247 -3.00 -15.64 -9.66
CA GLY A 247 -1.68 -15.13 -10.00
C GLY A 247 -1.55 -13.63 -9.69
N LEU A 248 -2.54 -12.83 -10.09
CA LEU A 248 -2.60 -11.40 -9.79
C LEU A 248 -2.73 -11.13 -8.28
N ALA A 249 -3.54 -11.92 -7.57
CA ALA A 249 -3.69 -11.79 -6.12
C ALA A 249 -2.38 -12.11 -5.38
N GLY A 250 -1.71 -13.20 -5.74
CA GLY A 250 -0.44 -13.62 -5.14
C GLY A 250 0.68 -12.62 -5.40
N THR A 251 0.84 -12.19 -6.65
CA THR A 251 1.84 -11.18 -7.03
C THR A 251 1.54 -9.83 -6.39
N GLY A 252 0.28 -9.37 -6.42
CA GLY A 252 -0.16 -8.13 -5.77
C GLY A 252 0.08 -8.15 -4.26
N TRP A 253 -0.21 -9.25 -3.59
CA TRP A 253 0.06 -9.44 -2.17
C TRP A 253 1.56 -9.34 -1.87
N TRP A 254 2.40 -10.09 -2.59
CA TRP A 254 3.85 -10.10 -2.35
C TRP A 254 4.47 -8.73 -2.63
N ARG A 255 4.16 -8.13 -3.78
CA ARG A 255 4.66 -6.81 -4.17
C ARG A 255 4.24 -5.72 -3.19
N THR A 256 3.00 -5.77 -2.70
CA THR A 256 2.52 -4.77 -1.75
C THR A 256 3.26 -4.90 -0.42
N ARG A 257 3.50 -6.12 0.05
CA ARG A 257 4.28 -6.32 1.28
C ARG A 257 5.70 -5.79 1.15
N ALA A 258 6.35 -6.02 0.01
CA ALA A 258 7.67 -5.48 -0.28
C ALA A 258 7.68 -3.94 -0.35
N ALA A 259 6.74 -3.35 -1.10
CA ALA A 259 6.60 -1.91 -1.25
C ALA A 259 6.33 -1.20 0.10
N VAL A 260 5.45 -1.76 0.93
CA VAL A 260 5.17 -1.23 2.27
C VAL A 260 6.39 -1.27 3.17
N ALA A 261 7.14 -2.38 3.15
CA ALA A 261 8.36 -2.50 3.96
C ALA A 261 9.42 -1.48 3.53
N GLY A 262 9.62 -1.30 2.21
CA GLY A 262 10.53 -0.30 1.66
C GLY A 262 10.11 1.12 2.00
N TYR A 263 8.83 1.46 1.78
CA TYR A 263 8.28 2.77 2.10
C TYR A 263 8.40 3.11 3.59
N ALA A 264 8.06 2.17 4.49
CA ALA A 264 8.18 2.39 5.94
C ALA A 264 9.64 2.61 6.37
N ALA A 265 10.60 1.88 5.78
CA ALA A 265 12.02 2.04 6.07
C ALA A 265 12.56 3.40 5.58
N LEU A 266 12.19 3.81 4.37
CA LEU A 266 12.57 5.13 3.82
C LEU A 266 11.95 6.27 4.62
N LEU A 267 10.69 6.13 5.03
CA LEU A 267 10.00 7.09 5.88
C LEU A 267 10.72 7.27 7.22
N GLU A 268 11.06 6.15 7.89
CA GLU A 268 11.79 6.17 9.15
C GLU A 268 13.20 6.78 8.98
N ALA A 269 13.93 6.42 7.92
CA ALA A 269 15.25 6.94 7.64
C ALA A 269 15.23 8.44 7.33
N ALA A 270 14.31 8.90 6.50
CA ALA A 270 14.14 10.30 6.13
C ALA A 270 13.90 11.18 7.37
N VAL A 271 13.02 10.73 8.27
CA VAL A 271 12.77 11.45 9.52
C VAL A 271 14.05 11.52 10.36
N ARG A 272 14.69 10.38 10.63
CA ARG A 272 15.90 10.32 11.47
C ARG A 272 17.05 11.16 10.93
N LEU A 273 17.21 11.23 9.60
CA LEU A 273 18.29 11.99 8.95
C LEU A 273 18.01 13.50 8.92
N HIS A 274 16.76 13.91 8.70
CA HIS A 274 16.42 15.32 8.42
C HIS A 274 15.73 16.06 9.58
N THR A 275 15.47 15.40 10.70
CA THR A 275 14.93 16.08 11.90
C THR A 275 15.88 17.19 12.40
N LEU A 276 17.20 16.97 12.34
CA LEU A 276 18.18 17.95 12.79
C LEU A 276 18.14 19.24 11.93
N ASP A 277 18.08 19.10 10.61
CA ASP A 277 17.97 20.25 9.69
C ASP A 277 16.67 21.02 9.95
N LEU A 278 15.56 20.31 10.19
CA LEU A 278 14.29 20.95 10.58
C LEU A 278 14.42 21.76 11.88
N ALA A 279 15.04 21.19 12.92
CA ALA A 279 15.24 21.88 14.19
C ALA A 279 16.10 23.15 14.03
N GLN A 280 17.18 23.08 13.25
CA GLN A 280 18.06 24.22 12.99
C GLN A 280 17.33 25.34 12.23
N ARG A 281 16.50 25.01 11.24
CA ARG A 281 15.70 26.00 10.49
C ARG A 281 14.62 26.68 11.32
N LEU A 282 14.15 26.01 12.38
CA LEU A 282 13.20 26.56 13.35
C LEU A 282 13.89 27.36 14.47
N GLY A 283 15.21 27.55 14.39
CA GLY A 283 15.97 28.38 15.31
C GLY A 283 16.34 27.69 16.63
N LEU A 284 16.21 26.36 16.72
CA LEU A 284 16.72 25.62 17.88
C LEU A 284 18.25 25.55 17.78
N ASP A 285 18.95 26.02 18.81
CA ASP A 285 20.40 25.91 18.90
C ASP A 285 20.78 24.46 19.24
N VAL A 286 21.16 23.70 18.21
CA VAL A 286 21.48 22.27 18.32
C VAL A 286 22.94 22.05 17.97
N THR A 287 23.77 21.92 19.00
CA THR A 287 25.17 21.47 18.86
C THR A 287 25.25 19.95 18.91
N GLY A 288 25.05 19.28 17.76
CA GLY A 288 25.24 17.84 17.61
C GLY A 288 23.94 17.03 17.52
N ARG A 289 23.79 15.97 18.33
CA ARG A 289 22.58 15.12 18.30
C ARG A 289 21.46 15.81 19.07
N LEU A 290 20.26 15.81 18.48
CA LEU A 290 19.04 16.27 19.15
C LEU A 290 18.81 15.49 20.46
N THR A 291 18.61 16.23 21.55
CA THR A 291 18.18 15.66 22.83
C THR A 291 16.67 15.38 22.81
N ALA A 292 16.21 14.52 23.71
CA ALA A 292 14.78 14.23 23.83
C ALA A 292 13.96 15.49 24.18
N GLU A 293 14.53 16.41 24.95
CA GLU A 293 13.90 17.69 25.30
C GLU A 293 13.76 18.61 24.09
N GLN A 294 14.80 18.73 23.26
CA GLN A 294 14.75 19.52 22.02
C GLN A 294 13.73 18.96 21.03
N CYS A 295 13.58 17.64 20.94
CA CYS A 295 12.55 17.05 20.10
C CYS A 295 11.13 17.31 20.63
N LEU A 296 10.92 17.27 21.94
CA LEU A 296 9.62 17.63 22.52
C LEU A 296 9.28 19.08 22.24
N GLU A 297 10.28 19.98 22.35
CA GLU A 297 10.10 21.39 22.03
C GLU A 297 9.79 21.61 20.56
N LEU A 298 10.49 20.92 19.66
CA LEU A 298 10.18 20.90 18.24
C LEU A 298 8.74 20.45 17.98
N ASN A 299 8.26 19.42 18.67
CA ASN A 299 6.89 18.94 18.52
C ASN A 299 5.87 20.00 18.99
N ARG A 300 6.12 20.66 20.13
CA ARG A 300 5.25 21.74 20.65
C ARG A 300 5.20 22.94 19.72
N LEU A 301 6.33 23.35 19.14
CA LEU A 301 6.38 24.48 18.21
C LEU A 301 5.55 24.22 16.94
N LEU A 302 5.38 22.95 16.55
CA LEU A 302 4.65 22.54 15.35
C LEU A 302 3.19 22.14 15.64
N GLU A 303 2.86 21.80 16.89
CA GLU A 303 1.49 21.56 17.32
C GLU A 303 0.74 22.90 17.39
N THR A 304 -0.06 23.18 16.36
CA THR A 304 -1.08 24.23 16.41
C THR A 304 -2.28 23.73 17.21
N THR A 305 -2.09 23.49 18.51
CA THR A 305 -3.22 23.29 19.42
C THR A 305 -3.75 24.67 19.75
N PRO A 306 -4.97 25.06 19.33
CA PRO A 306 -5.61 26.21 19.95
C PRO A 306 -5.72 25.88 21.43
N GLU A 307 -5.15 26.72 22.30
CA GLU A 307 -5.54 26.68 23.72
C GLU A 307 -7.07 26.67 23.74
N PRO A 308 -7.72 25.74 24.47
CA PRO A 308 -9.12 25.92 24.75
C PRO A 308 -9.21 27.31 25.37
N ALA A 309 -9.87 28.24 24.69
CA ALA A 309 -10.15 29.55 25.26
C ALA A 309 -10.75 29.24 26.62
N ASP A 310 -10.07 29.67 27.68
CA ASP A 310 -10.64 29.64 29.02
C ASP A 310 -12.02 30.25 28.85
N GLU A 311 -13.06 29.43 29.04
CA GLU A 311 -14.43 29.92 29.21
C GLU A 311 -14.41 30.69 30.54
N GLU A 312 -13.90 31.93 30.48
CA GLU A 312 -14.08 32.92 31.52
C GLU A 312 -15.58 33.25 31.57
N ARG A 313 -16.24 32.58 32.51
CA ARG A 313 -17.45 32.98 33.26
C ARG A 313 -18.81 32.87 32.57
#